data_AF-A0A6P0M5T5-F1
#
_entry.id   AF-A0A6P0M5T5-F1
#
_cell.length_a   1.000
_cell.length_b   1.000
_cell.length_c   1.000
_cell.angle_alpha   90.00
_cell.angle_beta   90.00
_cell.angle_gamma   90.00
#
_symmetry.space_group_name_H-M   'P 1'
#
loop_
_entity.id
_entity.type
_entity.pdbx_description
1 polymer ?
#
loop_
_entity_poly.entity_id
_entity_poly.type
_entity_poly.pdbx_seq_one_letter_code
_entity_poly.pdbx_strand_id
1 'polypeptide(L)'
;MATFTQTPKLSTRFEAALVYTTRLHANQVRKGSGVPYITHLLSVAALVLEDGGDENEAIAALLHDAIEDQGGAKTREEIRQRF
;
A
#
# COMPACT_ATOMS: atom_id res chain seq x y z
N MET A 1 18.75 2.33 -17.85
CA MET A 1 19.77 2.34 -16.78
C MET A 1 19.18 3.03 -15.57
N ALA A 2 19.40 2.51 -14.35
CA ALA A 2 18.96 3.16 -13.13
C ALA A 2 19.93 4.28 -12.73
N THR A 3 19.42 5.30 -12.03
CA THR A 3 20.21 6.37 -11.43
C THR A 3 19.96 6.41 -9.92
N PHE A 4 20.88 7.03 -9.16
CA PHE A 4 20.81 7.11 -7.71
C PHE A 4 20.45 8.53 -7.27
N THR A 5 19.65 8.64 -6.20
CA THR A 5 19.32 9.92 -5.56
C THR A 5 20.08 10.05 -4.23
N GLN A 6 20.41 11.29 -3.82
CA GLN A 6 21.06 11.54 -2.52
C GLN A 6 20.13 11.26 -1.34
N THR A 7 18.83 11.46 -1.53
CA THR A 7 17.79 11.17 -0.54
C THR A 7 16.88 10.07 -1.09
N PRO A 8 16.45 9.10 -0.26
CA PRO A 8 15.48 8.10 -0.69
C PRO A 8 14.19 8.75 -1.18
N LYS A 9 13.64 8.25 -2.30
CA LYS A 9 12.31 8.65 -2.78
C LYS A 9 11.19 8.08 -1.92
N LEU A 10 11.45 6.95 -1.28
CA LEU A 10 10.55 6.26 -0.35
C LEU A 10 11.32 6.01 0.94
N SER A 11 10.73 6.38 2.06
CA SER A 11 11.30 6.26 3.40
C SER A 11 10.79 4.99 4.10
N THR A 12 11.16 4.84 5.37
CA THR A 12 10.63 3.78 6.24
C THR A 12 9.11 3.88 6.45
N ARG A 13 8.47 5.02 6.16
CA ARG A 13 7.00 5.15 6.18
C ARG A 13 6.36 4.29 5.09
N PHE A 14 6.89 4.35 3.87
CA PHE A 14 6.42 3.50 2.78
C PHE A 14 6.62 2.01 3.08
N GLU A 15 7.80 1.64 3.60
CA GLU A 15 8.08 0.27 4.04
C GLU A 15 7.07 -0.20 5.11
N ALA A 16 6.78 0.63 6.10
CA ALA A 16 5.81 0.32 7.14
C ALA A 16 4.38 0.13 6.59
N ALA A 17 3.98 0.92 5.59
CA ALA A 17 2.70 0.77 4.89
C ALA A 17 2.64 -0.53 4.09
N LEU A 18 3.73 -0.86 3.39
CA LEU A 18 3.86 -2.11 2.62
C LEU A 18 3.75 -3.34 3.54
N VAL A 19 4.50 -3.36 4.64
CA VAL A 19 4.46 -4.47 5.62
C VAL A 19 3.08 -4.57 6.26
N TYR A 20 2.48 -3.45 6.65
CA TYR A 20 1.14 -3.46 7.24
C TYR A 20 0.11 -4.03 6.27
N THR A 21 0.04 -3.48 5.06
CA THR A 21 -0.92 -3.90 4.02
C THR A 21 -0.75 -5.38 3.69
N THR A 22 0.49 -5.84 3.54
CA THR A 22 0.78 -7.25 3.26
C THR A 22 0.24 -8.17 4.35
N ARG A 23 0.42 -7.80 5.63
CA ARG A 23 -0.09 -8.58 6.77
C ARG A 23 -1.61 -8.52 6.88
N LEU A 24 -2.18 -7.33 6.68
CA LEU A 24 -3.60 -7.08 6.79
C LEU A 24 -4.39 -7.91 5.76
N HIS A 25 -3.92 -7.94 4.52
CA HIS A 25 -4.56 -8.66 3.41
C HIS A 25 -4.01 -10.10 3.21
N ALA A 26 -3.26 -10.66 4.18
CA ALA A 26 -2.52 -11.92 4.01
C ALA A 26 -3.41 -13.12 3.66
N ASN A 27 -4.65 -13.12 4.13
CA ASN A 27 -5.63 -14.18 3.87
C ASN A 27 -6.68 -13.79 2.81
N GLN A 28 -6.53 -12.63 2.17
CA GLN A 28 -7.48 -12.16 1.17
C GLN A 28 -7.02 -12.56 -0.24
N VAL A 29 -7.98 -13.03 -1.03
CA VAL A 29 -7.80 -13.35 -2.45
C VAL A 29 -8.82 -12.60 -3.30
N ARG A 30 -8.48 -12.35 -4.56
CA ARG A 30 -9.40 -11.76 -5.54
C ARG A 30 -10.53 -12.73 -5.86
N LYS A 31 -11.76 -12.21 -5.90
CA LYS A 31 -12.95 -12.96 -6.32
C LYS A 31 -12.75 -13.49 -7.75
N GLY A 32 -13.10 -14.75 -7.98
CA GLY A 32 -13.06 -15.41 -9.29
C GLY A 32 -11.69 -15.94 -9.74
N SER A 33 -10.58 -15.28 -9.41
CA SER A 33 -9.24 -15.74 -9.81
C SER A 33 -8.45 -16.46 -8.70
N GLY A 34 -8.75 -16.21 -7.43
CA GLY A 34 -8.02 -16.79 -6.30
C GLY A 34 -6.61 -16.22 -6.09
N VAL A 35 -6.20 -15.24 -6.91
CA VAL A 35 -4.89 -14.57 -6.78
C VAL A 35 -4.84 -13.77 -5.47
N PRO A 36 -3.72 -13.78 -4.72
CA PRO A 36 -3.57 -12.98 -3.50
C PRO A 36 -3.91 -11.51 -3.72
N TYR A 37 -4.75 -10.94 -2.84
CA TYR A 37 -5.29 -9.59 -3.03
C TYR A 37 -4.21 -8.51 -3.02
N ILE A 38 -3.12 -8.72 -2.28
CA ILE A 38 -1.96 -7.82 -2.21
C ILE A 38 -1.39 -7.46 -3.60
N THR A 39 -1.54 -8.35 -4.60
CA THR A 39 -1.15 -8.07 -5.99
C THR A 39 -1.83 -6.82 -6.54
N HIS A 40 -3.10 -6.59 -6.20
CA HIS A 40 -3.86 -5.37 -6.54
C HIS A 40 -3.19 -4.12 -5.98
N LEU A 41 -2.95 -4.14 -4.68
CA LEU A 41 -2.48 -2.98 -3.93
C LEU A 41 -1.07 -2.60 -4.39
N LEU A 42 -0.22 -3.59 -4.65
CA LEU A 42 1.12 -3.39 -5.22
C LEU A 42 1.05 -2.81 -6.64
N SER A 43 0.15 -3.31 -7.49
CA SER A 43 0.00 -2.78 -8.85
C SER A 43 -0.48 -1.32 -8.85
N VAL A 44 -1.43 -0.96 -8.00
CA VAL A 44 -1.91 0.43 -7.90
C VAL A 44 -0.80 1.35 -7.36
N ALA A 45 -0.06 0.93 -6.34
CA ALA A 45 1.07 1.71 -5.81
C ALA A 45 2.18 1.91 -6.85
N ALA A 46 2.46 0.89 -7.67
CA ALA A 46 3.40 1.01 -8.78
C ALA A 46 2.92 2.04 -9.82
N LEU A 47 1.64 1.98 -10.23
CA LEU A 47 1.06 2.93 -11.17
C LEU A 47 1.15 4.38 -10.67
N VAL A 48 0.85 4.63 -9.39
CA VAL A 48 0.97 5.97 -8.79
C VAL A 48 2.41 6.48 -8.86
N LEU A 49 3.39 5.65 -8.52
CA LEU A 49 4.81 6.04 -8.57
C LEU A 49 5.31 6.27 -10.00
N GLU A 50 4.84 5.46 -10.96
CA GLU A 50 5.17 5.60 -12.38
C GLU A 50 4.56 6.86 -13.01
N ASP A 51 3.39 7.29 -12.53
CA ASP A 51 2.74 8.54 -12.95
C ASP A 51 3.29 9.79 -12.25
N GLY A 52 4.32 9.62 -11.41
CA GLY A 52 5.01 10.72 -10.73
C GLY A 52 4.43 11.12 -9.37
N GLY A 53 3.57 10.28 -8.80
CA GLY A 53 3.02 10.48 -7.46
C GLY A 53 4.08 10.43 -6.36
N ASP A 54 3.77 11.07 -5.24
CA ASP A 54 4.66 11.16 -4.08
C ASP A 54 4.55 9.96 -3.11
N GLU A 55 5.37 9.97 -2.06
CA GLU A 55 5.35 8.92 -1.04
C GLU A 55 3.97 8.77 -0.38
N ASN A 56 3.27 9.87 -0.09
CA ASN A 56 1.98 9.81 0.60
C ASN A 56 0.91 9.23 -0.32
N GLU A 57 0.94 9.58 -1.61
CA GLU A 57 0.04 9.01 -2.61
C GLU A 57 0.30 7.51 -2.80
N ALA A 58 1.57 7.09 -2.80
CA ALA A 58 1.93 5.67 -2.88
C ALA A 58 1.53 4.89 -1.60
N ILE A 59 1.65 5.49 -0.42
CA ILE A 59 1.14 4.92 0.83
C ILE A 59 -0.39 4.81 0.79
N ALA A 60 -1.09 5.85 0.32
CA ALA A 60 -2.54 5.82 0.18
C ALA A 60 -2.99 4.72 -0.80
N ALA A 61 -2.27 4.55 -1.91
CA ALA A 61 -2.51 3.47 -2.87
C ALA A 61 -2.36 2.07 -2.24
N LEU A 62 -1.37 1.83 -1.38
CA LEU A 62 -1.25 0.57 -0.65
C LEU A 62 -2.44 0.34 0.28
N LEU A 63 -2.93 1.40 0.93
CA LEU A 63 -3.94 1.32 2.00
C LEU A 63 -5.39 1.47 1.53
N HIS A 64 -5.65 1.74 0.24
CA HIS A 64 -6.95 2.25 -0.20
C HIS A 64 -8.14 1.35 0.14
N ASP A 65 -7.95 0.02 0.09
CA ASP A 65 -9.00 -0.96 0.41
C ASP A 65 -8.97 -1.43 1.87
N ALA A 66 -7.99 -1.02 2.67
CA ALA A 66 -7.81 -1.52 4.03
C ALA A 66 -9.03 -1.23 4.94
N ILE A 67 -9.63 -0.05 4.79
CA ILE A 67 -10.81 0.33 5.59
C ILE A 67 -12.02 -0.50 5.16
N GLU A 68 -12.25 -0.68 3.87
CA GLU A 68 -13.42 -1.38 3.34
C GLU A 68 -13.37 -2.88 3.65
N ASP A 69 -12.21 -3.52 3.42
CA ASP A 69 -12.10 -4.98 3.42
C ASP A 69 -11.62 -5.58 4.75
N GLN A 70 -10.96 -4.81 5.61
CA GLN A 70 -10.12 -5.38 6.68
C GLN A 70 -10.41 -4.84 8.09
N GLY A 71 -11.53 -4.15 8.32
CA GLY A 71 -11.96 -3.82 9.69
C GLY A 71 -12.61 -2.45 9.90
N GLY A 72 -12.94 -1.72 8.82
CA GLY A 72 -13.76 -0.51 8.91
C GLY A 72 -13.17 0.55 9.82
N ALA A 73 -13.98 1.00 10.79
CA ALA A 73 -13.61 2.08 11.70
C ALA A 73 -12.33 1.81 12.51
N LYS A 74 -12.09 0.55 12.91
CA LYS A 74 -10.86 0.19 13.65
C LYS A 74 -9.63 0.39 12.78
N THR A 75 -9.66 -0.15 11.57
CA THR A 75 -8.57 -0.02 10.59
C THR A 75 -8.33 1.43 10.20
N ARG A 76 -9.39 2.22 10.04
CA ARG A 76 -9.29 3.67 9.80
C ARG A 76 -8.51 4.38 10.91
N GLU A 77 -8.81 4.06 12.17
CA GLU A 77 -8.14 4.69 13.31
C GLU A 77 -6.66 4.27 13.40
N GLU A 78 -6.35 3.00 13.15
CA GLU A 78 -4.97 2.51 13.08
C GLU A 78 -4.16 3.22 11.98
N ILE A 79 -4.75 3.39 10.79
CA ILE A 79 -4.11 4.11 9.68
C ILE A 79 -3.82 5.55 10.08
N ARG A 80 -4.81 6.25 10.64
CA ARG A 80 -4.70 7.67 11.07
C ARG A 80 -3.58 7.90 12.10
N GLN A 81 -3.29 6.90 12.93
CA GLN A 81 -2.24 7.00 13.94
C GLN A 81 -0.84 6.73 13.39
N ARG A 82 -0.73 5.99 12.28
CA ARG A 82 0.54 5.43 11.79
C ARG A 82 1.09 6.09 10.54
N PHE A 83 0.23 6.69 9.71
CA PHE A 83 0.58 7.22 8.39
C PHE A 83 0.04 8.64 8.22
#